data_AF-A0A2Z2DZ79-F1
#
_entry.id   AF-A0A2Z2DZ79-F1
#
_cell.length_a   1.000
_cell.length_b   1.000
_cell.length_c   1.000
_cell.angle_alpha   90.00
_cell.angle_beta   90.00
_cell.angle_gamma   90.00
#
_symmetry.space_group_name_H-M   'P 1'
#
loop_
_entity.id
_entity.type
_entity.pdbx_description
1 polymer ?
#
loop_
_entity_poly.entity_id
_entity_poly.type
_entity_poly.pdbx_seq_one_letter_code
_entity_poly.pdbx_strand_id
1 'polypeptide(L)'
;ENWSRFRLSSPQLEIKSGKVLDEFAPVNIDPGKQEICVIGNAGALSGTNGVIRWDIGSETGKTLSVMWSIPYNMQFWSTWVAVGLTSRQDLPTYKEMYSGKDETRFVRTKSGREFEFSDGQFLLKTYMDGGANSKPVLHLGLVPFNENDIASSIRKKLKLPVTNEDDFGLPHVAEKSSSLTNNAERLQSTCFCPCGAISVSRCGFNIVLL
;
A
#
# COMPACT_ATOMS: atom_id res chain seq x y z
N GLU A 1 0.28 0.21 3.20
CA GLU A 1 -0.81 -0.63 3.67
C GLU A 1 -1.53 -1.03 2.42
N ASN A 2 -1.77 -2.32 2.27
CA ASN A 2 -2.41 -2.83 1.07
C ASN A 2 -3.91 -2.91 1.33
N TRP A 3 -4.69 -1.97 0.79
CA TRP A 3 -6.14 -2.00 0.95
C TRP A 3 -6.85 -2.88 -0.09
N SER A 4 -6.09 -3.35 -1.09
CA SER A 4 -6.62 -4.17 -2.16
C SER A 4 -6.67 -5.66 -1.79
N ARG A 5 -7.49 -6.41 -2.51
CA ARG A 5 -7.54 -7.88 -2.49
C ARG A 5 -6.34 -8.51 -3.18
N PHE A 6 -5.55 -7.72 -3.93
CA PHE A 6 -4.37 -8.19 -4.64
C PHE A 6 -3.17 -8.21 -3.72
N ARG A 7 -2.38 -9.29 -3.75
CA ARG A 7 -1.13 -9.36 -2.99
C ARG A 7 -0.06 -8.49 -3.64
N LEU A 8 0.66 -7.70 -2.84
CA LEU A 8 1.88 -7.04 -3.29
C LEU A 8 3.02 -8.04 -3.23
N SER A 9 3.63 -8.34 -4.37
CA SER A 9 4.57 -9.44 -4.52
C SER A 9 5.86 -9.01 -5.20
N SER A 10 6.87 -9.88 -5.14
CA SER A 10 8.15 -9.69 -5.82
C SER A 10 8.80 -8.34 -5.48
N PRO A 11 9.10 -8.06 -4.19
CA PRO A 11 9.77 -6.83 -3.82
C PRO A 11 11.09 -6.69 -4.59
N GLN A 12 11.23 -5.61 -5.33
CA GLN A 12 12.45 -5.28 -6.07
C GLN A 12 13.05 -4.00 -5.52
N LEU A 13 14.36 -4.01 -5.32
CA LEU A 13 15.07 -2.92 -4.69
C LEU A 13 16.16 -2.36 -5.62
N GLU A 14 16.11 -1.06 -5.84
CA GLU A 14 17.16 -0.29 -6.50
C GLU A 14 17.74 0.71 -5.50
N ILE A 15 18.76 0.32 -4.73
CA ILE A 15 19.48 1.23 -3.83
C ILE A 15 20.56 1.99 -4.60
N LYS A 16 20.57 3.32 -4.45
CA LYS A 16 21.68 4.18 -4.88
C LYS A 16 22.61 4.53 -3.72
N SER A 17 22.05 4.73 -2.53
CA SER A 17 22.78 4.97 -1.27
C SER A 17 21.97 4.46 -0.09
N GLY A 18 22.66 3.94 0.92
CA GLY A 18 22.06 3.34 2.11
C GLY A 18 22.16 1.82 2.12
N LYS A 19 21.63 1.20 3.18
CA LYS A 19 21.58 -0.24 3.38
C LYS A 19 20.25 -0.61 4.01
N VAL A 20 19.62 -1.67 3.50
CA VAL A 20 18.44 -2.26 4.12
C VAL A 20 18.86 -3.03 5.37
N LEU A 21 18.11 -2.89 6.46
CA LEU A 21 18.32 -3.72 7.64
C LEU A 21 17.71 -5.10 7.36
N ASP A 22 18.52 -6.15 7.47
CA ASP A 22 18.12 -7.51 7.05
C ASP A 22 16.85 -8.01 7.77
N GLU A 23 16.67 -7.64 9.05
CA GLU A 23 15.47 -7.96 9.84
C GLU A 23 14.19 -7.28 9.34
N PHE A 24 14.33 -6.16 8.61
CA PHE A 24 13.24 -5.33 8.10
C PHE A 24 13.33 -5.16 6.58
N ALA A 25 13.80 -6.21 5.88
CA ALA A 25 13.84 -6.20 4.43
C ALA A 25 12.43 -6.12 3.83
N PRO A 26 12.25 -5.51 2.64
CA PRO A 26 10.98 -5.52 1.94
C PRO A 26 10.47 -6.95 1.71
N VAL A 27 9.24 -7.23 2.12
CA VAL A 27 8.57 -8.52 1.92
C VAL A 27 7.31 -8.37 1.05
N ASN A 28 6.72 -9.50 0.70
CA ASN A 28 5.40 -9.54 0.07
C ASN A 28 4.32 -9.09 1.08
N ILE A 29 3.38 -8.23 0.67
CA ILE A 29 2.34 -7.67 1.54
C ILE A 29 0.99 -8.27 1.17
N ASP A 30 0.42 -9.01 2.11
CA ASP A 30 -0.87 -9.67 1.93
C ASP A 30 -2.06 -8.68 1.87
N PRO A 31 -3.19 -9.09 1.28
CA PRO A 31 -4.40 -8.28 1.22
C PRO A 31 -4.87 -7.80 2.59
N GLY A 32 -5.10 -6.49 2.72
CA GLY A 32 -5.55 -5.87 3.97
C GLY A 32 -4.51 -5.89 5.09
N LYS A 33 -3.23 -6.11 4.77
CA LYS A 33 -2.10 -6.07 5.71
C LYS A 33 -1.25 -4.82 5.51
N GLN A 34 -0.47 -4.56 6.55
CA GLN A 34 0.55 -3.53 6.58
C GLN A 34 1.86 -4.17 7.02
N GLU A 35 2.93 -3.86 6.31
CA GLU A 35 4.30 -4.25 6.69
C GLU A 35 5.12 -3.03 7.11
N ILE A 36 6.40 -3.23 7.41
CA ILE A 36 7.37 -2.17 7.66
C ILE A 36 8.68 -2.55 6.97
N CYS A 37 9.34 -1.58 6.36
CA CYS A 37 10.71 -1.71 5.85
C CYS A 37 11.59 -0.65 6.50
N VAL A 38 12.83 -1.02 6.83
CA VAL A 38 13.80 -0.09 7.42
C VAL A 38 15.06 0.01 6.56
N ILE A 39 15.41 1.23 6.17
CA ILE A 39 16.59 1.52 5.35
C ILE A 39 17.43 2.56 6.07
N GLY A 40 18.65 2.17 6.42
CA GLY A 40 19.61 3.03 7.10
C GLY A 40 20.65 3.60 6.14
N ASN A 41 21.40 4.61 6.58
CA ASN A 41 22.62 5.03 5.92
C ASN A 41 23.70 3.92 5.91
N ALA A 42 24.52 3.88 4.86
CA ALA A 42 25.62 2.92 4.75
C ALA A 42 26.93 3.43 5.37
N GLY A 43 27.01 4.72 5.72
CA GLY A 43 28.19 5.35 6.29
C GLY A 43 27.93 6.74 6.91
N ALA A 44 28.96 7.29 7.55
CA ALA A 44 28.85 8.46 8.43
C ALA A 44 28.41 9.76 7.75
N LEU A 45 28.69 9.94 6.45
CA LEU A 45 28.36 11.17 5.69
C LEU A 45 27.45 10.90 4.48
N SER A 46 26.74 9.77 4.50
CA SER A 46 25.84 9.37 3.41
C SER A 46 24.38 9.46 3.85
N GLY A 47 23.52 9.95 2.95
CA GLY A 47 22.08 9.81 3.08
C GLY A 47 21.57 8.47 2.53
N THR A 48 20.25 8.33 2.41
CA THR A 48 19.63 7.15 1.80
C THR A 48 18.80 7.55 0.59
N ASN A 49 18.94 6.81 -0.50
CA ASN A 49 18.12 7.01 -1.69
C ASN A 49 18.01 5.74 -2.54
N GLY A 50 16.85 5.57 -3.15
CA GLY A 50 16.55 4.39 -3.93
C GLY A 50 15.08 4.30 -4.32
N VAL A 51 14.73 3.16 -4.91
CA VAL A 51 13.37 2.79 -5.28
C VAL A 51 13.07 1.39 -4.77
N ILE A 52 11.91 1.18 -4.17
CA ILE A 52 11.33 -0.15 -3.93
C ILE A 52 10.12 -0.31 -4.83
N ARG A 53 9.96 -1.50 -5.37
CA ARG A 53 8.83 -1.85 -6.23
C ARG A 53 8.15 -3.12 -5.76
N TRP A 54 6.85 -3.21 -6.00
CA TRP A 54 6.04 -4.42 -5.80
C TRP A 54 5.06 -4.61 -6.94
N ASP A 55 4.92 -5.85 -7.41
CA ASP A 55 3.88 -6.21 -8.37
C ASP A 55 2.53 -6.36 -7.65
N ILE A 56 1.48 -5.78 -8.23
CA ILE A 56 0.13 -5.72 -7.63
C ILE A 56 -0.73 -6.85 -8.19
N GLY A 57 -0.62 -8.07 -7.66
CA GLY A 57 -1.29 -9.23 -8.26
C GLY A 57 -0.79 -9.57 -9.67
N SER A 58 -0.92 -10.82 -10.07
CA SER A 58 -0.46 -11.26 -11.41
C SER A 58 -1.32 -10.71 -12.54
N GLU A 59 -2.61 -10.54 -12.27
CA GLU A 59 -3.67 -10.26 -13.22
C GLU A 59 -3.80 -8.77 -13.57
N THR A 60 -3.29 -7.87 -12.72
CA THR A 60 -3.38 -6.43 -13.00
C THR A 60 -2.34 -5.97 -14.01
N GLY A 61 -1.20 -6.68 -14.11
CA GLY A 61 -0.04 -6.27 -14.90
C GLY A 61 0.67 -5.01 -14.38
N LYS A 62 0.32 -4.53 -13.17
CA LYS A 62 0.82 -3.27 -12.60
C LYS A 62 1.87 -3.49 -11.52
N THR A 63 2.76 -2.52 -11.40
CA THR A 63 3.82 -2.46 -10.39
C THR A 63 3.74 -1.12 -9.66
N LEU A 64 3.65 -1.18 -8.34
CA LEU A 64 3.81 -0.06 -7.43
C LEU A 64 5.30 0.29 -7.34
N SER A 65 5.67 1.54 -7.57
CA SER A 65 7.03 2.05 -7.37
C SER A 65 7.04 3.15 -6.31
N VAL A 66 8.01 3.09 -5.39
CA VAL A 66 8.18 4.03 -4.29
C VAL A 66 9.64 4.48 -4.24
N MET A 67 9.89 5.74 -4.55
CA MET A 67 11.20 6.38 -4.48
C MET A 67 11.32 7.24 -3.23
N TRP A 68 12.48 7.19 -2.59
CA TRP A 68 12.86 8.14 -1.55
C TRP A 68 14.26 8.71 -1.83
N SER A 69 14.47 9.92 -1.35
CA SER A 69 15.79 10.55 -1.30
C SER A 69 15.90 11.41 -0.06
N ILE A 70 16.71 10.94 0.89
CA ILE A 70 17.03 11.60 2.15
C ILE A 70 18.51 12.00 2.10
N PRO A 71 18.81 13.30 2.05
CA PRO A 71 20.18 13.77 2.08
C PRO A 71 20.79 13.64 3.49
N TYR A 72 22.11 13.48 3.57
CA TYR A 72 22.83 13.56 4.84
C TYR A 72 22.72 14.94 5.50
N ASN A 73 22.89 16.00 4.70
CA ASN A 73 22.84 17.37 5.19
C ASN A 73 21.52 18.05 4.81
N MET A 74 20.59 18.11 5.77
CA MET A 74 19.28 18.72 5.59
C MET A 74 19.27 20.25 5.63
N GLN A 75 20.40 20.89 5.97
CA GLN A 75 20.51 22.35 5.90
C GLN A 75 20.52 22.86 4.46
N PHE A 76 21.11 22.09 3.54
CA PHE A 76 21.24 22.48 2.12
C PHE A 76 20.29 21.72 1.19
N TRP A 77 19.82 20.55 1.61
CA TRP A 77 19.07 19.65 0.75
C TRP A 77 17.73 19.26 1.37
N SER A 78 16.72 19.09 0.53
CA SER A 78 15.40 18.64 0.95
C SER A 78 15.24 17.15 0.78
N THR A 79 14.42 16.54 1.64
CA THR A 79 13.96 15.17 1.47
C THR A 79 12.84 15.11 0.44
N TRP A 80 12.90 14.10 -0.43
CA TRP A 80 11.95 13.89 -1.53
C TRP A 80 11.41 12.48 -1.51
N VAL A 81 10.15 12.37 -1.94
CA VAL A 81 9.45 11.09 -2.16
C VAL A 81 8.75 11.14 -3.51
N ALA A 82 8.72 10.02 -4.21
CA ALA A 82 7.83 9.83 -5.34
C ALA A 82 7.14 8.47 -5.28
N VAL A 83 5.90 8.42 -5.74
CA VAL A 83 5.16 7.16 -5.88
C VAL A 83 4.54 7.09 -7.26
N GLY A 84 4.37 5.88 -7.78
CA GLY A 84 3.81 5.66 -9.10
C GLY A 84 3.26 4.26 -9.29
N LEU A 85 2.42 4.13 -10.31
CA LEU A 85 1.87 2.87 -10.79
C LEU A 85 2.24 2.75 -12.26
N THR A 86 2.99 1.71 -12.61
CA THR A 86 3.41 1.48 -14.00
C THR A 86 3.15 0.05 -14.42
N SER A 87 3.28 -0.23 -15.71
CA SER A 87 3.26 -1.60 -16.20
C SER A 87 4.55 -2.32 -15.80
N ARG A 88 4.48 -3.65 -15.59
CA ARG A 88 5.65 -4.48 -15.28
C ARG A 88 6.78 -4.38 -16.33
N GLN A 89 6.46 -4.01 -17.58
CA GLN A 89 7.46 -3.83 -18.65
C GLN A 89 8.08 -2.43 -18.70
N ASP A 90 7.50 -1.44 -18.02
CA ASP A 90 7.95 -0.05 -18.03
C ASP A 90 8.17 0.43 -16.59
N LEU A 91 9.20 -0.10 -15.94
CA LEU A 91 9.54 0.24 -14.56
C LEU A 91 10.40 1.51 -14.53
N PRO A 92 9.96 2.59 -13.86
CA PRO A 92 10.73 3.82 -13.79
C PRO A 92 11.96 3.61 -12.89
N THR A 93 13.11 4.06 -13.36
CA THR A 93 14.38 4.06 -12.61
C THR A 93 14.37 5.13 -11.51
N TYR A 94 15.31 5.04 -10.56
CA TYR A 94 15.52 6.11 -9.58
C TYR A 94 15.68 7.49 -10.23
N LYS A 95 16.47 7.58 -11.30
CA LYS A 95 16.76 8.84 -11.99
C LYS A 95 15.51 9.46 -12.59
N GLU A 96 14.66 8.64 -13.20
CA GLU A 96 13.38 9.07 -13.75
C GLU A 96 12.43 9.55 -12.66
N MET A 97 12.27 8.78 -11.57
CA MET A 97 11.39 9.21 -10.48
C MET A 97 11.90 10.46 -9.75
N TYR A 98 13.22 10.65 -9.66
CA TYR A 98 13.84 11.79 -8.96
C TYR A 98 13.86 13.08 -9.80
N SER A 99 14.13 12.98 -11.11
CA SER A 99 14.33 14.15 -11.99
C SER A 99 13.27 14.30 -13.08
N GLY A 100 12.49 13.25 -13.36
CA GLY A 100 11.46 13.23 -14.39
C GLY A 100 10.22 14.04 -14.01
N LYS A 101 9.45 14.36 -15.05
CA LYS A 101 8.16 15.08 -14.97
C LYS A 101 7.07 14.28 -15.68
N ASP A 102 7.00 12.99 -15.36
CA ASP A 102 6.01 12.10 -15.95
C ASP A 102 4.87 11.87 -14.95
N GLU A 103 4.01 12.88 -14.84
CA GLU A 103 2.86 12.88 -13.94
C GLU A 103 1.82 11.80 -14.28
N THR A 104 1.97 11.11 -15.41
CA THR A 104 1.10 9.98 -15.79
C THR A 104 1.56 8.67 -15.16
N ARG A 105 2.86 8.52 -14.89
CA ARG A 105 3.45 7.29 -14.32
C ARG A 105 3.77 7.42 -12.83
N PHE A 106 4.14 8.62 -12.38
CA PHE A 106 4.48 8.87 -11.00
C PHE A 106 4.35 10.35 -10.63
N VAL A 107 4.18 10.63 -9.36
CA VAL A 107 4.25 11.99 -8.82
C VAL A 107 5.36 12.09 -7.79
N ARG A 108 6.16 13.16 -7.86
CA ARG A 108 7.20 13.47 -6.89
C ARG A 108 6.81 14.69 -6.07
N THR A 109 7.01 14.60 -4.76
CA THR A 109 6.71 15.67 -3.82
C THR A 109 7.82 15.80 -2.78
N LYS A 110 8.05 17.04 -2.32
CA LYS A 110 8.90 17.31 -1.16
C LYS A 110 8.21 16.78 0.10
N SER A 111 8.95 16.11 0.97
CA SER A 111 8.41 15.57 2.23
C SER A 111 7.75 16.63 3.11
N GLY A 112 6.87 16.21 4.01
CA GLY A 112 6.18 17.07 4.98
C GLY A 112 4.73 17.41 4.63
N ARG A 113 4.22 16.90 3.50
CA ARG A 113 2.81 17.02 3.12
C ARG A 113 2.27 15.71 2.59
N GLU A 114 0.97 15.52 2.75
CA GLU A 114 0.24 14.42 2.14
C GLU A 114 0.02 14.72 0.65
N PHE A 115 0.04 13.67 -0.18
CA PHE A 115 -0.24 13.75 -1.60
C PHE A 115 -0.76 12.41 -2.13
N GLU A 116 -1.41 12.48 -3.28
CA GLU A 116 -2.09 11.34 -3.89
C GLU A 116 -1.64 11.17 -5.35
N PHE A 117 -1.70 9.93 -5.83
CA PHE A 117 -1.49 9.55 -7.22
C PHE A 117 -2.51 8.49 -7.62
N SER A 118 -3.06 8.57 -8.82
CA SER A 118 -4.07 7.63 -9.30
C SER A 118 -3.84 7.29 -10.76
N ASP A 119 -4.07 6.02 -11.10
CA ASP A 119 -4.13 5.54 -12.49
C ASP A 119 -5.56 5.15 -12.92
N GLY A 120 -6.56 5.50 -12.12
CA GLY A 120 -7.96 5.16 -12.32
C GLY A 120 -8.39 3.80 -11.77
N GLN A 121 -7.47 2.85 -11.56
CA GLN A 121 -7.75 1.56 -10.92
C GLN A 121 -7.37 1.57 -9.43
N PHE A 122 -6.23 2.19 -9.12
CA PHE A 122 -5.74 2.35 -7.76
C PHE A 122 -5.42 3.81 -7.46
N LEU A 123 -5.64 4.18 -6.20
CA LEU A 123 -5.22 5.41 -5.56
C LEU A 123 -4.08 5.09 -4.60
N LEU A 124 -2.97 5.79 -4.77
CA LEU A 124 -1.87 5.84 -3.82
C LEU A 124 -2.06 7.05 -2.92
N LYS A 125 -2.17 6.83 -1.61
CA LYS A 125 -2.21 7.88 -0.61
C LYS A 125 -0.91 7.88 0.18
N THR A 126 -0.18 8.98 0.15
CA THR A 126 1.20 9.04 0.61
C THR A 126 1.47 10.24 1.50
N TYR A 127 2.21 10.04 2.58
CA TYR A 127 2.72 11.09 3.44
C TYR A 127 4.12 10.72 3.92
N MET A 128 5.06 11.65 3.88
CA MET A 128 6.39 11.45 4.47
C MET A 128 6.65 12.53 5.49
N ASP A 129 7.19 12.16 6.65
CA ASP A 129 7.68 13.12 7.63
C ASP A 129 8.62 14.14 6.99
N GLY A 130 8.37 15.42 7.25
CA GLY A 130 9.15 16.53 6.69
C GLY A 130 10.07 17.19 7.70
N GLY A 131 10.63 18.34 7.27
CA GLY A 131 11.55 19.14 8.08
C GLY A 131 12.96 18.56 8.13
N ALA A 132 13.75 19.00 9.11
CA ALA A 132 15.10 18.50 9.38
C ALA A 132 15.07 17.19 10.19
N ASN A 133 14.17 16.26 9.84
CA ASN A 133 14.06 14.96 10.49
C ASN A 133 15.02 13.98 9.82
N SER A 134 16.09 13.58 10.52
CA SER A 134 17.05 12.58 10.04
C SER A 134 16.49 11.17 9.95
N LYS A 135 15.34 10.91 10.59
CA LYS A 135 14.69 9.59 10.62
C LYS A 135 13.23 9.65 10.15
N PRO A 136 12.98 10.06 8.90
CA PRO A 136 11.61 10.29 8.45
C PRO A 136 10.88 8.96 8.23
N VAL A 137 9.59 8.94 8.59
CA VAL A 137 8.67 7.85 8.28
C VAL A 137 7.84 8.19 7.05
N LEU A 138 7.82 7.30 6.06
CA LEU A 138 6.99 7.37 4.87
C LEU A 138 5.79 6.45 5.02
N HIS A 139 4.61 7.04 5.10
CA HIS A 139 3.29 6.40 5.07
C HIS A 139 2.81 6.22 3.63
N LEU A 140 2.44 5.00 3.24
CA LEU A 140 1.83 4.72 1.94
C LEU A 140 0.61 3.79 2.07
N GLY A 141 -0.49 4.11 1.41
CA GLY A 141 -1.67 3.26 1.22
C GLY A 141 -1.95 3.02 -0.26
N LEU A 142 -2.18 1.76 -0.64
CA LEU A 142 -2.69 1.39 -1.96
C LEU A 142 -4.17 1.07 -1.83
N VAL A 143 -5.04 1.90 -2.42
CA VAL A 143 -6.49 1.81 -2.30
C VAL A 143 -7.10 1.57 -3.68
N PRO A 144 -7.85 0.48 -3.92
CA PRO A 144 -8.55 0.28 -5.18
C PRO A 144 -9.79 1.21 -5.28
N PHE A 145 -10.11 1.67 -6.49
CA PHE A 145 -11.36 2.42 -6.72
C PHE A 145 -12.59 1.51 -6.75
N ASN A 146 -12.44 0.30 -7.32
CA ASN A 146 -13.52 -0.66 -7.34
C ASN A 146 -13.68 -1.27 -5.95
N GLU A 147 -14.88 -1.16 -5.39
CA GLU A 147 -15.19 -1.74 -4.09
C GLU A 147 -14.89 -3.24 -4.06
N ASN A 148 -15.16 -3.97 -5.15
CA ASN A 148 -14.94 -5.42 -5.24
C ASN A 148 -13.46 -5.78 -5.09
N ASP A 149 -12.57 -4.87 -5.44
CA ASP A 149 -11.13 -5.06 -5.30
C ASP A 149 -10.60 -4.71 -3.92
N ILE A 150 -11.44 -4.24 -2.98
CA ILE A 150 -11.05 -4.00 -1.58
C ILE A 150 -10.85 -5.34 -0.86
N ALA A 151 -9.78 -5.44 -0.04
CA ALA A 151 -9.52 -6.62 0.77
C ALA A 151 -10.71 -6.98 1.68
N SER A 152 -11.04 -8.26 1.79
CA SER A 152 -12.16 -8.75 2.60
C SER A 152 -12.05 -8.35 4.08
N SER A 153 -10.84 -8.32 4.63
CA SER A 153 -10.59 -7.87 6.01
C SER A 153 -10.91 -6.39 6.23
N ILE A 154 -10.67 -5.54 5.23
CA ILE A 154 -10.98 -4.11 5.28
C ILE A 154 -12.48 -3.90 5.03
N ARG A 155 -13.08 -4.61 4.08
CA ARG A 155 -14.53 -4.60 3.85
C ARG A 155 -15.30 -4.91 5.14
N LYS A 156 -14.89 -5.95 5.87
CA LYS A 156 -15.45 -6.31 7.19
C LYS A 156 -15.31 -5.17 8.20
N LYS A 157 -14.16 -4.51 8.28
CA LYS A 157 -13.93 -3.36 9.18
C LYS A 157 -14.81 -2.15 8.81
N LEU A 158 -15.00 -1.91 7.51
CA LEU A 158 -15.81 -0.81 6.98
C LEU A 158 -17.31 -1.11 6.92
N LYS A 159 -17.73 -2.34 7.28
CA LYS A 159 -19.13 -2.81 7.20
C LYS A 159 -19.73 -2.70 5.78
N LEU A 160 -18.91 -2.93 4.76
CA LEU A 160 -19.34 -2.97 3.37
C LEU A 160 -20.08 -4.29 3.07
N PRO A 161 -21.04 -4.30 2.13
CA PRO A 161 -21.73 -5.53 1.74
C PRO A 161 -20.73 -6.56 1.19
N VAL A 162 -20.85 -7.79 1.68
CA VAL A 162 -20.04 -8.91 1.21
C VAL A 162 -20.40 -9.18 -0.24
N THR A 163 -19.42 -9.11 -1.12
CA THR A 163 -19.55 -9.56 -2.50
C THR A 163 -19.36 -11.07 -2.47
N ASN A 164 -20.35 -11.81 -2.97
CA ASN A 164 -20.32 -13.26 -3.05
C ASN A 164 -19.24 -13.69 -4.08
N GLU A 165 -17.98 -13.75 -3.66
CA GLU A 165 -16.87 -14.32 -4.46
C GLU A 165 -16.56 -15.79 -4.07
N ASP A 166 -17.36 -16.41 -3.20
CA ASP A 166 -17.30 -17.86 -2.95
C ASP A 166 -18.11 -18.69 -3.98
N ASP A 167 -18.69 -18.07 -5.02
CA ASP A 167 -19.56 -18.74 -6.01
C ASP A 167 -18.87 -19.06 -7.34
N PHE A 168 -17.55 -18.83 -7.48
CA PHE A 168 -16.77 -19.34 -8.61
C PHE A 168 -16.01 -20.63 -8.24
N GLY A 169 -16.80 -21.69 -8.06
CA GLY A 169 -16.54 -23.07 -8.48
C GLY A 169 -15.13 -23.65 -8.31
N LEU A 170 -14.88 -24.23 -7.13
CA LEU A 170 -14.15 -25.50 -7.06
C LEU A 170 -15.21 -26.62 -6.93
N PRO A 171 -15.17 -27.69 -7.73
CA PRO A 171 -16.15 -28.77 -7.62
C PRO A 171 -15.92 -29.52 -6.30
N HIS A 172 -16.72 -29.18 -5.29
CA HIS A 172 -16.89 -30.06 -4.15
C HIS A 172 -17.62 -31.32 -4.63
N VAL A 173 -16.88 -32.42 -4.62
CA VAL A 173 -17.40 -33.78 -4.76
C VAL A 173 -18.57 -33.94 -3.79
N ALA A 174 -19.76 -34.10 -4.34
CA ALA A 174 -20.99 -34.26 -3.59
C ALA A 174 -21.04 -35.65 -2.93
N GLU A 175 -20.84 -35.70 -1.61
CA GLU A 175 -21.34 -36.81 -0.81
C GLU A 175 -22.78 -36.49 -0.36
N LYS A 176 -23.71 -37.30 -0.88
CA LYS A 176 -25.10 -37.35 -0.44
C LYS A 176 -25.17 -37.84 1.01
N SER A 177 -25.81 -37.07 1.89
CA SER A 177 -26.61 -37.67 2.96
C SER A 177 -27.81 -36.79 3.34
N SER A 178 -28.97 -37.41 3.25
CA SER A 178 -30.31 -36.93 3.56
C SER A 178 -30.62 -36.84 5.05
N SER A 179 -31.35 -35.80 5.49
CA SER A 179 -32.50 -35.84 6.44
C SER A 179 -32.86 -34.39 6.85
N LEU A 180 -34.02 -33.88 6.45
CA LEU A 180 -35.30 -33.79 7.18
C LEU A 180 -35.39 -32.68 8.25
N THR A 181 -36.23 -31.68 7.91
CA THR A 181 -37.26 -30.98 8.74
C THR A 181 -36.84 -30.16 9.97
N ASN A 182 -37.12 -28.85 9.99
CA ASN A 182 -38.36 -28.26 10.55
C ASN A 182 -38.30 -26.71 10.67
N ASN A 183 -39.49 -26.12 10.66
CA ASN A 183 -39.84 -24.70 10.78
C ASN A 183 -39.34 -24.03 12.08
N ALA A 184 -39.04 -22.72 12.04
CA ALA A 184 -39.45 -21.73 13.06
C ALA A 184 -39.05 -20.28 12.68
N GLU A 185 -40.08 -19.45 12.52
CA GLU A 185 -40.27 -18.09 13.06
C GLU A 185 -39.14 -17.03 13.03
N ARG A 186 -39.32 -16.08 12.11
CA ARG A 186 -39.52 -14.63 12.33
C ARG A 186 -39.07 -14.04 13.69
N LEU A 187 -37.98 -13.28 13.68
CA LEU A 187 -37.80 -12.11 14.54
C LEU A 187 -37.23 -10.93 13.73
N GLN A 188 -38.06 -9.91 13.54
CA GLN A 188 -37.66 -8.57 13.14
C GLN A 188 -36.97 -7.91 14.33
N SER A 189 -35.84 -7.23 14.10
CA SER A 189 -35.34 -6.21 15.02
C SER A 189 -34.81 -5.03 14.21
N THR A 190 -35.58 -3.95 14.27
CA THR A 190 -35.27 -2.61 13.75
C THR A 190 -34.30 -1.86 14.66
N CYS A 191 -33.35 -1.17 14.02
CA CYS A 191 -32.76 0.16 14.28
C CYS A 191 -32.47 0.63 15.73
N PHE A 192 -31.26 1.17 15.96
CA PHE A 192 -31.04 2.63 16.15
C PHE A 192 -29.55 2.96 16.30
N CYS A 193 -29.06 3.94 15.54
CA CYS A 193 -27.78 4.62 15.76
C CYS A 193 -28.00 5.87 16.62
N PRO A 194 -27.12 6.14 17.60
CA PRO A 194 -26.87 7.50 18.02
C PRO A 194 -25.38 7.89 17.85
N CYS A 195 -25.18 9.04 17.20
CA CYS A 195 -24.09 10.00 17.36
C CYS A 195 -22.62 9.56 17.13
N GLY A 196 -22.03 10.17 16.10
CA GLY A 196 -21.01 11.21 16.33
C GLY A 196 -19.53 10.78 16.28
N ALA A 197 -18.83 11.33 15.29
CA ALA A 197 -17.37 11.40 15.13
C ALA A 197 -16.65 10.10 14.71
N ILE A 198 -16.56 9.90 13.40
CA ILE A 198 -15.52 9.05 12.81
C ILE A 198 -14.23 9.86 12.79
N SER A 199 -13.40 9.69 13.82
CA SER A 199 -11.98 10.01 13.76
C SER A 199 -11.31 8.93 12.92
N VAL A 200 -10.87 9.26 11.71
CA VAL A 200 -10.10 8.36 10.85
C VAL A 200 -8.69 8.30 11.42
N SER A 201 -8.46 7.33 12.30
CA SER A 201 -7.13 7.03 12.82
C SER A 201 -6.21 6.62 11.68
N ARG A 202 -5.06 7.31 11.59
CA ARG A 202 -3.99 7.09 10.62
C ARG A 202 -3.53 5.63 10.63
N CYS A 203 -3.90 4.87 9.60
CA CYS A 203 -3.27 3.61 9.25
C CYS A 203 -2.69 3.77 7.84
N GLY A 204 -1.41 3.46 7.72
CA GLY A 204 -0.59 3.63 6.53
C GLY A 204 0.74 2.90 6.75
N PHE A 205 1.29 2.29 5.70
CA PHE A 205 2.55 1.55 5.81
C PHE A 205 3.71 2.48 6.03
N ASN A 206 4.55 2.18 7.03
CA ASN A 206 5.69 2.99 7.41
C ASN A 206 6.94 2.41 6.77
N ILE A 207 7.56 3.13 5.83
CA ILE A 207 9.00 2.98 5.64
C ILE A 207 9.66 3.88 6.67
N VAL A 208 10.37 3.27 7.61
CA VAL A 208 11.20 4.03 8.54
C VAL A 208 12.56 4.14 7.89
N LEU A 209 12.94 5.36 7.53
CA LEU A 209 14.24 5.63 6.95
C LEU A 209 15.13 6.19 8.07
N LEU A 210 16.28 5.57 8.32
CA LEU A 210 17.17 5.86 9.45
C LEU A 210 18.50 6.49 9.02
#